data_AF-A0A1R3U8C6-F1
#
_entry.id   AF-A0A1R3U8C6-F1
#
_cell.length_a   1.000
_cell.length_b   1.000
_cell.length_c   1.000
_cell.angle_alpha   90.00
_cell.angle_beta   90.00
_cell.angle_gamma   90.00
#
_symmetry.space_group_name_H-M   'P 1'
#
loop_
_entity.id
_entity.type
_entity.pdbx_description
1 polymer ?
#
loop_
_entity_poly.entity_id
_entity_poly.type
_entity_poly.pdbx_seq_one_letter_code
_entity_poly.pdbx_strand_id
1 'polypeptide(L)'
;MLKYLRLYFLSSTYFSPVEIETAPAEIELAPAGNGGHASPKTIEALEFYYGHYDAVQEYILKPGTKQVLGDETQRHCRFCEKCEPEVTFKTLAHALPEALGNKSLFSNYECDQCNHEFGIGIENHLGKWTKALRVLGRIRGKTGLAEVEERGGRGWKIRSHPTEGLKISAYEDNQIFEVDEDAKTVKLRIPVEPYIPLAVLKAFWKIALTLMPEDELVYFSDVRKWVRQKQHTAIGKITINQVFQPGPMPHDLIGLSLLLRKSDDKNLPYSFLVVRFGNLTVQVPVPSTQKDRSGDFEIPFYRYPDLLDPTVYGESKCSVLDLSSPNIHDSPIEITMHGELKATTRP
;
A
#
# COMPACT_ATOMS: atom_id res chain seq x y z
N MET A 1 23.71 -28.27 4.08
CA MET A 1 23.23 -28.00 5.46
C MET A 1 22.16 -26.91 5.43
N LEU A 2 21.24 -26.87 6.40
CA LEU A 2 20.21 -25.83 6.47
C LEU A 2 20.76 -24.65 7.29
N LYS A 3 20.99 -23.50 6.64
CA LYS A 3 21.50 -22.28 7.32
C LYS A 3 20.31 -21.47 7.84
N TYR A 4 20.45 -20.94 9.06
CA TYR A 4 19.44 -20.11 9.72
C TYR A 4 20.01 -18.72 9.98
N LEU A 5 19.27 -17.69 9.57
CA LEU A 5 19.56 -16.30 9.94
C LEU A 5 18.39 -15.76 10.77
N ARG A 6 18.68 -15.26 11.96
CA ARG A 6 17.72 -14.55 12.82
C ARG A 6 18.10 -13.08 12.83
N LEU A 7 17.18 -12.23 12.38
CA LEU A 7 17.31 -10.78 12.47
C LEU A 7 16.47 -10.28 13.65
N TYR A 8 17.16 -9.75 14.66
CA TYR A 8 16.53 -9.15 15.83
C TYR A 8 16.24 -7.68 15.55
N PHE A 9 14.98 -7.29 15.61
CA PHE A 9 14.59 -5.89 15.69
C PHE A 9 14.35 -5.55 17.16
N LEU A 10 15.06 -4.53 17.66
CA LEU A 10 14.85 -4.00 19.00
C LEU A 10 13.39 -3.52 19.10
N SER A 11 12.59 -4.19 19.93
CA SER A 11 11.23 -3.74 20.23
C SER A 11 11.31 -2.57 21.21
N SER A 12 11.10 -1.34 20.74
CA SER A 12 10.76 -0.24 21.64
C SER A 12 9.24 -0.23 21.82
N THR A 13 8.78 -0.81 22.93
CA THR A 13 7.43 -0.61 23.47
C THR A 13 7.26 0.86 23.84
N TYR A 14 6.51 1.63 23.06
CA TYR A 14 5.88 2.88 23.51
C TYR A 14 4.60 3.12 22.73
N PHE A 15 3.45 2.90 23.38
CA PHE A 15 2.19 3.53 23.02
C PHE A 15 1.43 3.81 24.31
N SER A 16 1.36 5.07 24.70
CA SER A 16 0.28 5.56 25.57
C SER A 16 -0.96 5.78 24.71
N PRO A 17 -2.18 5.45 25.20
CA PRO A 17 -3.41 5.72 24.47
C PRO A 17 -3.69 7.22 24.47
N VAL A 18 -3.99 7.78 23.29
CA VAL A 18 -4.63 9.10 23.17
C VAL A 18 -6.08 8.83 22.79
N GLU A 19 -6.99 9.12 23.72
CA GLU A 19 -8.43 9.18 23.43
C GLU A 19 -8.71 10.43 22.60
N ILE A 20 -9.47 10.28 21.52
CA ILE A 20 -9.89 11.38 20.64
C ILE A 20 -11.41 11.50 20.79
N GLU A 21 -11.87 12.54 21.48
CA GLU A 21 -13.27 12.98 21.44
C GLU A 21 -13.54 13.75 20.15
N THR A 22 -14.71 13.50 19.57
CA THR A 22 -15.15 14.00 18.26
C THR A 22 -15.68 15.43 18.34
N ALA A 23 -15.01 16.38 17.68
CA ALA A 23 -15.55 17.69 17.26
C ALA A 23 -14.73 18.24 16.07
N PRO A 24 -15.28 19.16 15.23
CA PRO A 24 -14.86 19.34 13.85
C PRO A 24 -13.55 20.14 13.70
N ALA A 25 -12.59 19.50 13.01
CA ALA A 25 -11.53 20.05 12.16
C ALA A 25 -10.94 21.44 12.48
N GLU A 26 -9.95 21.46 13.37
CA GLU A 26 -8.67 22.16 13.14
C GLU A 26 -7.57 21.12 13.46
N ILE A 27 -6.97 20.54 12.42
CA ILE A 27 -5.79 19.67 12.60
C ILE A 27 -4.60 20.59 12.83
N GLU A 28 -4.43 21.04 14.07
CA GLU A 28 -3.10 21.44 14.53
C GLU A 28 -2.25 20.16 14.53
N LEU A 29 -1.32 20.07 13.57
CA LEU A 29 -0.27 19.06 13.53
C LEU A 29 0.69 19.30 14.71
N ALA A 30 0.23 19.01 15.92
CA ALA A 30 1.09 18.97 17.09
C ALA A 30 2.03 17.76 16.94
N PRO A 31 3.37 17.96 17.02
CA PRO A 31 4.33 16.90 16.78
C PRO A 31 4.23 15.87 17.90
N ALA A 32 3.79 14.66 17.56
CA ALA A 32 3.88 13.53 18.46
C ALA A 32 5.35 13.12 18.58
N GLY A 33 6.01 13.58 19.65
CA GLY A 33 7.34 13.13 20.07
C GLY A 33 8.45 14.13 19.79
N ASN A 34 9.17 14.51 20.85
CA ASN A 34 10.33 15.40 20.80
C ASN A 34 11.29 15.07 19.63
N GLY A 35 11.46 16.04 18.72
CA GLY A 35 12.74 16.26 18.04
C GLY A 35 12.96 15.71 16.63
N GLY A 36 11.94 15.23 15.91
CA GLY A 36 12.08 14.94 14.48
C GLY A 36 11.83 16.18 13.61
N HIS A 37 12.86 16.90 13.17
CA HIS A 37 12.68 17.92 12.14
C HIS A 37 12.33 17.23 10.81
N ALA A 38 11.13 17.49 10.28
CA ALA A 38 10.80 17.08 8.92
C ALA A 38 11.85 17.66 7.96
N SER A 39 12.43 16.81 7.09
CA SER A 39 13.43 17.28 6.13
C SER A 39 12.88 18.45 5.30
N PRO A 40 13.69 19.41 4.83
CA PRO A 40 13.22 20.50 3.98
C PRO A 40 12.41 20.02 2.77
N LYS A 41 12.81 18.89 2.16
CA LYS A 41 12.07 18.25 1.07
C LYS A 41 10.70 17.70 1.48
N THR A 42 10.57 17.24 2.72
CA THR A 42 9.28 16.80 3.29
C THR A 42 8.36 18.00 3.48
N ILE A 43 8.88 19.11 4.00
CA ILE A 43 8.11 20.35 4.20
C ILE A 43 7.65 20.91 2.86
N GLU A 44 8.55 21.03 1.89
CA GLU A 44 8.23 21.51 0.53
C GLU A 44 7.14 20.65 -0.15
N ALA A 45 7.24 19.32 -0.02
CA ALA A 45 6.22 18.42 -0.55
C ALA A 45 4.86 18.63 0.15
N LEU A 46 4.84 18.75 1.48
CA LEU A 46 3.61 19.00 2.23
C LEU A 46 2.98 20.33 1.81
N GLU A 47 3.75 21.42 1.76
CA GLU A 47 3.28 22.74 1.32
C GLU A 47 2.69 22.69 -0.09
N PHE A 48 3.33 21.99 -1.01
CA PHE A 48 2.80 21.77 -2.36
C PHE A 48 1.43 21.08 -2.32
N TYR A 49 1.30 19.95 -1.64
CA TYR A 49 0.01 19.23 -1.61
C TYR A 49 -1.07 20.02 -0.89
N TYR A 50 -0.77 20.67 0.24
CA TYR A 50 -1.72 21.53 0.94
C TYR A 50 -2.15 22.73 0.09
N GLY A 51 -1.24 23.32 -0.69
CA GLY A 51 -1.56 24.44 -1.58
C GLY A 51 -2.41 24.06 -2.79
N HIS A 52 -2.20 22.87 -3.35
CA HIS A 52 -2.79 22.49 -4.65
C HIS A 52 -3.91 21.45 -4.58
N TYR A 53 -4.07 20.73 -3.46
CA TYR A 53 -5.03 19.62 -3.35
C TYR A 53 -5.88 19.69 -2.10
N ASP A 54 -7.12 19.22 -2.23
CA ASP A 54 -8.02 18.89 -1.12
C ASP A 54 -7.95 17.39 -0.83
N ALA A 55 -7.75 17.04 0.44
CA ALA A 55 -7.89 15.66 0.91
C ALA A 55 -9.38 15.37 1.16
N VAL A 56 -10.11 15.01 0.10
CA VAL A 56 -11.57 14.78 0.16
C VAL A 56 -11.95 13.51 0.92
N GLN A 57 -10.99 12.60 1.11
CA GLN A 57 -11.09 11.46 2.00
C GLN A 57 -9.74 11.24 2.66
N GLU A 58 -9.73 11.09 3.98
CA GLU A 58 -8.51 10.78 4.74
C GLU A 58 -8.83 9.81 5.88
N TYR A 59 -8.07 8.72 5.95
CA TYR A 59 -8.24 7.69 6.96
C TYR A 59 -6.90 7.26 7.54
N ILE A 60 -6.89 7.13 8.87
CA ILE A 60 -5.88 6.37 9.60
C ILE A 60 -6.57 5.11 10.12
N LEU A 61 -6.39 4.00 9.41
CA LEU A 61 -7.04 2.75 9.75
C LEU A 61 -6.18 1.94 10.73
N LYS A 62 -6.80 1.52 11.83
CA LYS A 62 -6.27 0.58 12.82
C LYS A 62 -7.29 -0.53 13.05
N PRO A 63 -6.88 -1.75 13.46
CA PRO A 63 -7.83 -2.81 13.81
C PRO A 63 -8.77 -2.39 14.93
N GLY A 64 -10.00 -2.91 14.92
CA GLY A 64 -10.96 -2.75 16.01
C GLY A 64 -12.09 -1.75 15.72
N THR A 65 -11.87 -0.75 14.86
CA THR A 65 -12.91 0.20 14.47
C THR A 65 -13.41 -0.10 13.06
N LYS A 66 -14.66 -0.54 12.94
CA LYS A 66 -15.30 -0.79 11.65
C LYS A 66 -15.96 0.49 11.12
N GLN A 67 -15.68 0.82 9.87
CA GLN A 67 -16.27 1.91 9.10
C GLN A 67 -16.81 1.34 7.79
N VAL A 68 -17.99 1.81 7.37
CA VAL A 68 -18.63 1.35 6.13
C VAL A 68 -18.99 2.58 5.31
N LEU A 69 -18.50 2.61 4.07
CA LEU A 69 -18.81 3.67 3.10
C LEU A 69 -20.14 3.37 2.42
N GLY A 70 -20.94 4.41 2.19
CA GLY A 70 -22.21 4.34 1.47
C GLY A 70 -23.39 3.87 2.31
N ASP A 71 -24.59 4.27 1.87
CA ASP A 71 -25.86 3.91 2.50
C ASP A 71 -26.22 2.45 2.23
N GLU A 72 -26.55 1.70 3.27
CA GLU A 72 -26.98 0.30 3.17
C GLU A 72 -28.40 0.16 2.60
N THR A 73 -29.22 1.21 2.70
CA THR A 73 -30.63 1.22 2.27
C THR A 73 -30.80 1.56 0.79
N GLN A 74 -29.85 2.27 0.19
CA GLN A 74 -29.89 2.69 -1.22
C GLN A 74 -28.62 2.26 -1.95
N ARG A 75 -28.50 0.96 -2.17
CA ARG A 75 -27.31 0.36 -2.77
C ARG A 75 -27.32 0.43 -4.30
N HIS A 76 -26.39 1.20 -4.82
CA HIS A 76 -26.06 1.29 -6.23
C HIS A 76 -24.58 0.97 -6.44
N CYS A 77 -24.29 -0.02 -7.28
CA CYS A 77 -22.92 -0.45 -7.49
C CYS A 77 -22.16 0.61 -8.30
N ARG A 78 -21.13 1.21 -7.71
CA ARG A 78 -20.31 2.23 -8.38
C ARG A 78 -19.56 1.74 -9.60
N PHE A 79 -19.43 0.43 -9.78
CA PHE A 79 -18.66 -0.16 -10.87
C PHE A 79 -19.54 -0.58 -12.04
N CYS A 80 -20.59 -1.36 -11.76
CA CYS A 80 -21.49 -1.84 -12.80
C CYS A 80 -22.71 -0.96 -13.04
N GLU A 81 -22.93 0.05 -12.20
CA GLU A 81 -24.05 0.99 -12.28
C GLU A 81 -25.42 0.31 -12.22
N LYS A 82 -25.48 -0.82 -11.51
CA LYS A 82 -26.71 -1.58 -11.26
C LYS A 82 -27.08 -1.53 -9.79
N CYS A 83 -28.38 -1.64 -9.53
CA CYS A 83 -28.97 -1.77 -8.20
C CYS A 83 -29.76 -3.10 -8.10
N GLU A 84 -30.34 -3.37 -6.93
CA GLU A 84 -31.28 -4.48 -6.78
C GLU A 84 -32.54 -4.25 -7.64
N PRO A 85 -33.13 -5.28 -8.26
CA PRO A 85 -32.80 -6.71 -8.14
C PRO A 85 -31.79 -7.25 -9.17
N GLU A 86 -31.21 -6.42 -10.04
CA GLU A 86 -30.29 -6.89 -11.09
C GLU A 86 -28.98 -7.45 -10.56
N VAL A 87 -28.55 -6.98 -9.39
CA VAL A 87 -27.37 -7.45 -8.66
C VAL A 87 -27.74 -7.61 -7.19
N THR A 88 -26.88 -8.28 -6.42
CA THR A 88 -27.05 -8.46 -4.98
C THR A 88 -25.89 -7.83 -4.21
N PHE A 89 -26.15 -7.47 -2.95
CA PHE A 89 -25.16 -6.89 -2.03
C PHE A 89 -25.12 -7.71 -0.72
N LYS A 90 -24.97 -9.02 -0.83
CA LYS A 90 -24.97 -9.94 0.32
C LYS A 90 -23.61 -9.98 1.01
N THR A 91 -22.55 -9.66 0.28
CA THR A 91 -21.17 -9.63 0.79
C THR A 91 -20.79 -8.20 1.18
N LEU A 92 -20.15 -8.07 2.35
CA LEU A 92 -19.57 -6.81 2.76
C LEU A 92 -18.21 -6.65 2.07
N ALA A 93 -18.17 -5.83 1.01
CA ALA A 93 -16.96 -5.59 0.26
C ALA A 93 -15.95 -4.76 1.07
N HIS A 94 -14.67 -5.05 0.88
CA HIS A 94 -13.59 -4.24 1.45
C HIS A 94 -13.32 -3.02 0.54
N ALA A 95 -13.32 -1.82 1.11
CA ALA A 95 -12.96 -0.61 0.35
C ALA A 95 -11.47 -0.59 -0.02
N LEU A 96 -10.64 -1.07 0.91
CA LEU A 96 -9.22 -1.36 0.72
C LEU A 96 -9.01 -2.88 0.85
N PRO A 97 -8.36 -3.57 -0.09
CA PRO A 97 -8.23 -5.02 -0.02
C PRO A 97 -7.62 -5.51 1.29
N GLU A 98 -8.18 -6.57 1.89
CA GLU A 98 -7.66 -7.20 3.11
C GLU A 98 -6.19 -7.62 2.94
N ALA A 99 -5.78 -7.91 1.70
CA ALA A 99 -4.38 -8.19 1.37
C ALA A 99 -3.43 -7.10 1.88
N LEU A 100 -3.81 -5.81 1.85
CA LEU A 100 -2.99 -4.70 2.35
C LEU A 100 -3.03 -4.53 3.88
N GLY A 101 -3.71 -5.43 4.60
CA GLY A 101 -3.87 -5.38 6.05
C GLY A 101 -5.17 -4.71 6.52
N ASN A 102 -6.07 -4.33 5.60
CA ASN A 102 -7.33 -3.68 5.97
C ASN A 102 -8.24 -4.61 6.77
N LYS A 103 -8.70 -4.14 7.92
CA LYS A 103 -9.71 -4.82 8.77
C LYS A 103 -10.88 -3.91 9.15
N SER A 104 -10.89 -2.69 8.62
CA SER A 104 -11.59 -1.57 9.25
C SER A 104 -12.46 -0.81 8.26
N LEU A 105 -12.07 -0.70 6.99
CA LEU A 105 -12.81 0.08 6.00
C LEU A 105 -13.53 -0.82 4.97
N PHE A 106 -14.84 -0.77 4.96
CA PHE A 106 -15.72 -1.55 4.10
C PHE A 106 -16.57 -0.62 3.22
N SER A 107 -17.26 -1.19 2.23
CA SER A 107 -18.05 -0.43 1.27
C SER A 107 -19.36 -1.13 0.92
N ASN A 108 -20.44 -0.35 0.89
CA ASN A 108 -21.74 -0.72 0.35
C ASN A 108 -21.87 -0.38 -1.15
N TYR A 109 -20.85 0.22 -1.75
CA TYR A 109 -20.87 0.66 -3.15
C TYR A 109 -20.53 -0.43 -4.17
N GLU A 110 -20.40 -1.69 -3.75
CA GLU A 110 -19.90 -2.77 -4.57
C GLU A 110 -20.80 -4.00 -4.47
N CYS A 111 -21.37 -4.42 -5.60
CA CYS A 111 -22.21 -5.62 -5.64
C CYS A 111 -21.38 -6.90 -5.59
N ASP A 112 -22.03 -8.01 -5.23
CA ASP A 112 -21.39 -9.32 -5.04
C ASP A 112 -20.62 -9.79 -6.29
N GLN A 113 -21.14 -9.51 -7.48
CA GLN A 113 -20.49 -9.88 -8.74
C GLN A 113 -19.19 -9.10 -8.95
N CYS A 114 -19.22 -7.77 -8.76
CA CYS A 114 -18.02 -6.95 -8.91
C CYS A 114 -16.97 -7.29 -7.85
N ASN A 115 -17.40 -7.46 -6.59
CA ASN A 115 -16.54 -7.91 -5.48
C ASN A 115 -15.85 -9.23 -5.78
N HIS A 116 -16.60 -10.21 -6.30
CA HIS A 116 -16.00 -11.48 -6.71
C HIS A 116 -15.01 -11.31 -7.87
N GLU A 117 -15.38 -10.59 -8.93
CA GLU A 117 -14.54 -10.39 -10.12
C GLU A 117 -13.24 -9.64 -9.80
N PHE A 118 -13.28 -8.61 -8.96
CA PHE A 118 -12.08 -7.89 -8.54
C PHE A 118 -11.21 -8.74 -7.60
N GLY A 119 -11.82 -9.49 -6.69
CA GLY A 119 -11.14 -10.38 -5.75
C GLY A 119 -10.32 -11.48 -6.45
N ILE A 120 -10.89 -12.14 -7.48
CA ILE A 120 -10.15 -13.16 -8.26
C ILE A 120 -9.21 -12.55 -9.32
N GLY A 121 -9.45 -11.29 -9.70
CA GLY A 121 -8.73 -10.57 -10.75
C GLY A 121 -7.71 -9.57 -10.20
N ILE A 122 -8.02 -8.27 -10.33
CA ILE A 122 -7.07 -7.18 -10.08
C ILE A 122 -6.55 -7.14 -8.63
N GLU A 123 -7.39 -7.44 -7.64
CA GLU A 123 -6.96 -7.43 -6.23
C GLU A 123 -6.01 -8.60 -5.91
N ASN A 124 -6.18 -9.75 -6.57
CA ASN A 124 -5.25 -10.86 -6.47
C ASN A 124 -3.85 -10.48 -6.99
N HIS A 125 -3.77 -9.74 -8.11
CA HIS A 125 -2.49 -9.23 -8.62
C HIS A 125 -1.82 -8.24 -7.66
N LEU A 126 -2.59 -7.32 -7.06
CA LEU A 126 -2.11 -6.42 -6.01
C LEU A 126 -1.61 -7.19 -4.77
N GLY A 127 -2.32 -8.26 -4.40
CA GLY A 127 -1.93 -9.15 -3.30
C GLY A 127 -0.60 -9.85 -3.55
N LYS A 128 -0.35 -10.31 -4.79
CA LYS A 128 0.92 -10.92 -5.21
C LYS A 128 2.06 -9.92 -5.22
N TRP A 129 1.84 -8.74 -5.80
CA TRP A 129 2.83 -7.65 -5.85
C TRP A 129 3.29 -7.21 -4.46
N THR A 130 2.36 -7.07 -3.51
CA THR A 130 2.68 -6.66 -2.13
C THR A 130 3.19 -7.78 -1.23
N LYS A 131 3.10 -9.06 -1.62
CA LYS A 131 3.25 -10.19 -0.69
C LYS A 131 4.56 -10.15 0.08
N ALA A 132 5.68 -10.01 -0.60
CA ALA A 132 7.00 -10.01 0.05
C ALA A 132 7.17 -8.82 1.00
N LEU A 133 6.70 -7.62 0.61
CA LEU A 133 6.71 -6.44 1.47
C LEU A 133 5.87 -6.65 2.74
N ARG A 134 4.73 -7.33 2.63
CA ARG A 134 3.86 -7.64 3.78
C ARG A 134 4.49 -8.65 4.73
N VAL A 135 5.22 -9.63 4.21
CA VAL A 135 5.98 -10.58 5.06
C VAL A 135 7.04 -9.84 5.87
N LEU A 136 7.82 -8.98 5.21
CA LEU A 136 8.89 -8.20 5.85
C LEU A 136 8.34 -7.17 6.85
N GLY A 137 7.25 -6.49 6.50
CA GLY A 137 6.53 -5.55 7.36
C GLY A 137 5.66 -6.22 8.43
N ARG A 138 5.65 -7.55 8.52
CA ARG A 138 4.87 -8.34 9.50
C ARG A 138 3.36 -8.07 9.44
N ILE A 139 2.86 -7.64 8.28
CA ILE A 139 1.45 -7.28 8.06
C ILE A 139 0.61 -8.56 8.09
N ARG A 140 -0.51 -8.52 8.83
CA ARG A 140 -1.46 -9.65 8.95
C ARG A 140 -2.48 -9.61 7.82
N GLY A 141 -2.65 -10.74 7.14
CA GLY A 141 -3.78 -10.98 6.22
C GLY A 141 -4.83 -11.92 6.82
N LYS A 142 -5.66 -12.51 5.96
CA LYS A 142 -6.78 -13.41 6.32
C LYS A 142 -6.36 -14.61 7.17
N THR A 143 -5.22 -15.23 6.86
CA THR A 143 -4.72 -16.43 7.55
C THR A 143 -3.64 -16.14 8.60
N GLY A 144 -3.51 -14.88 9.04
CA GLY A 144 -2.50 -14.48 10.03
C GLY A 144 -1.30 -13.77 9.41
N LEU A 145 -0.11 -13.96 9.99
CA LEU A 145 1.14 -13.37 9.47
C LEU A 145 1.46 -13.97 8.10
N ALA A 146 1.80 -13.12 7.14
CA ALA A 146 2.17 -13.57 5.82
C ALA A 146 3.46 -14.41 5.86
N GLU A 147 3.52 -15.41 4.98
CA GLU A 147 4.70 -16.24 4.72
C GLU A 147 4.97 -16.28 3.22
N VAL A 148 6.25 -16.32 2.87
CA VAL A 148 6.69 -16.65 1.50
C VAL A 148 7.67 -17.80 1.57
N GLU A 149 7.45 -18.78 0.71
CA GLU A 149 8.29 -19.97 0.61
C GLU A 149 8.31 -20.45 -0.85
N GLU A 150 9.36 -21.19 -1.20
CA GLU A 150 9.42 -21.88 -2.47
C GLU A 150 8.41 -23.03 -2.52
N ARG A 151 7.73 -23.18 -3.67
CA ARG A 151 6.87 -24.34 -3.92
C ARG A 151 7.73 -25.56 -4.21
N GLY A 152 7.51 -26.68 -3.52
CA GLY A 152 8.18 -27.96 -3.82
C GLY A 152 9.07 -28.54 -2.72
N GLY A 153 9.06 -27.97 -1.51
CA GLY A 153 9.50 -28.65 -0.27
C GLY A 153 11.00 -28.65 0.05
N ARG A 154 11.89 -28.42 -0.92
CA ARG A 154 13.35 -28.25 -0.70
C ARG A 154 13.82 -26.83 -1.04
N GLY A 155 13.24 -25.85 -0.37
CA GLY A 155 13.44 -24.45 -0.71
C GLY A 155 13.63 -23.51 0.46
N TRP A 156 13.61 -22.23 0.13
CA TRP A 156 13.68 -21.13 1.09
C TRP A 156 12.31 -20.83 1.70
N LYS A 157 12.33 -20.22 2.89
CA LYS A 157 11.15 -19.76 3.62
C LYS A 157 11.47 -18.51 4.43
N ILE A 158 10.58 -17.53 4.33
CA ILE A 158 10.57 -16.32 5.15
C ILE A 158 9.26 -16.30 5.92
N ARG A 159 9.36 -16.23 7.24
CA ARG A 159 8.22 -16.17 8.15
C ARG A 159 8.46 -15.10 9.21
N SER A 160 7.42 -14.33 9.47
CA SER A 160 7.38 -13.44 10.63
C SER A 160 6.92 -14.20 11.87
N HIS A 161 7.67 -14.06 12.96
CA HIS A 161 7.35 -14.62 14.27
C HIS A 161 6.85 -13.50 15.20
N PRO A 162 5.85 -13.74 16.07
CA PRO A 162 5.35 -12.74 17.00
C PRO A 162 6.44 -12.19 17.93
N THR A 163 7.31 -13.06 18.45
CA THR A 163 8.33 -12.72 19.46
C THR A 163 9.76 -12.74 18.94
N GLU A 164 10.04 -13.41 17.83
CA GLU A 164 11.42 -13.64 17.34
C GLU A 164 11.76 -12.78 16.10
N GLY A 165 10.86 -11.88 15.70
CA GLY A 165 11.07 -11.04 14.52
C GLY A 165 10.95 -11.82 13.20
N LEU A 166 11.86 -11.55 12.26
CA LEU A 166 11.85 -12.17 10.93
C LEU A 166 12.79 -13.38 10.91
N LYS A 167 12.27 -14.55 10.51
CA LYS A 167 13.05 -15.77 10.34
C LYS A 167 13.20 -16.10 8.87
N ILE A 168 14.44 -16.25 8.42
CA ILE A 168 14.80 -16.63 7.05
C ILE A 168 15.56 -17.95 7.11
N SER A 169 15.07 -18.95 6.37
CA SER A 169 15.73 -20.25 6.24
C SER A 169 15.85 -20.61 4.77
N ALA A 170 17.03 -21.07 4.35
CA ALA A 170 17.30 -21.53 3.00
C ALA A 170 18.33 -22.67 3.02
N TYR A 171 18.29 -23.52 2.00
CA TYR A 171 19.33 -24.52 1.77
C TYR A 171 20.55 -23.86 1.13
N GLU A 172 21.74 -24.41 1.39
CA GLU A 172 23.01 -23.85 0.88
C GLU A 172 23.09 -23.75 -0.65
N ASP A 173 22.45 -24.68 -1.36
CA ASP A 173 22.38 -24.73 -2.82
C ASP A 173 21.20 -23.93 -3.40
N ASN A 174 20.37 -23.31 -2.54
CA ASN A 174 19.21 -22.51 -2.93
C ASN A 174 19.04 -21.30 -1.99
N GLN A 175 20.09 -20.48 -1.90
CA GLN A 175 20.09 -19.28 -1.05
C GLN A 175 19.38 -18.10 -1.72
N ILE A 176 18.55 -17.41 -0.93
CA ILE A 176 17.89 -16.15 -1.31
C ILE A 176 18.46 -14.94 -0.57
N PHE A 177 19.59 -15.12 0.11
CA PHE A 177 20.21 -14.07 0.89
C PHE A 177 21.72 -14.11 0.83
N GLU A 178 22.32 -12.94 0.82
CA GLU A 178 23.76 -12.71 0.94
C GLU A 178 24.01 -11.90 2.22
N VAL A 179 25.00 -12.31 3.00
CA VAL A 179 25.37 -11.64 4.24
C VAL A 179 26.73 -11.00 4.05
N ASP A 180 26.81 -9.69 4.28
CA ASP A 180 28.06 -8.94 4.37
C ASP A 180 28.29 -8.60 5.84
N GLU A 181 29.24 -9.32 6.45
CA GLU A 181 29.55 -9.19 7.88
C GLU A 181 30.21 -7.85 8.20
N ASP A 182 31.08 -7.36 7.31
CA ASP A 182 31.82 -6.11 7.48
C ASP A 182 30.87 -4.91 7.36
N ALA A 183 30.02 -4.91 6.34
CA ALA A 183 29.01 -3.88 6.14
C ALA A 183 27.79 -4.03 7.07
N LYS A 184 27.69 -5.14 7.82
CA LYS A 184 26.53 -5.51 8.66
C LYS A 184 25.22 -5.46 7.87
N THR A 185 25.24 -6.02 6.66
CA THR A 185 24.07 -6.03 5.77
C THR A 185 23.65 -7.44 5.38
N VAL A 186 22.36 -7.57 5.09
CA VAL A 186 21.76 -8.76 4.53
C VAL A 186 21.00 -8.35 3.28
N LYS A 187 21.47 -8.80 2.12
CA LYS A 187 20.78 -8.62 0.84
C LYS A 187 19.86 -9.81 0.62
N LEU A 188 18.55 -9.57 0.54
CA LEU A 188 17.54 -10.57 0.21
C LEU A 188 17.14 -10.44 -1.24
N ARG A 189 17.11 -11.56 -1.97
CA ARG A 189 16.56 -11.67 -3.32
C ARG A 189 15.35 -12.59 -3.28
N ILE A 190 14.17 -12.00 -3.11
CA ILE A 190 12.92 -12.74 -2.83
C ILE A 190 12.16 -12.93 -4.15
N PRO A 191 12.00 -14.17 -4.65
CA PRO A 191 11.11 -14.45 -5.77
C PRO A 191 9.69 -13.98 -5.49
N VAL A 192 9.05 -13.34 -6.48
CA VAL A 192 7.67 -12.89 -6.38
C VAL A 192 6.73 -13.86 -7.08
N GLU A 193 5.48 -13.92 -6.63
CA GLU A 193 4.46 -14.63 -7.39
C GLU A 193 4.13 -13.85 -8.67
N PRO A 194 4.00 -14.51 -9.84
CA PRO A 194 3.73 -13.82 -11.09
C PRO A 194 2.47 -12.95 -11.04
N TYR A 195 2.61 -11.67 -11.39
CA TYR A 195 1.54 -10.69 -11.43
C TYR A 195 1.59 -9.83 -12.69
N ILE A 196 0.53 -9.09 -13.00
CA ILE A 196 0.49 -8.16 -14.12
C ILE A 196 0.53 -6.73 -13.54
N PRO A 197 1.56 -5.91 -13.81
CA PRO A 197 1.65 -4.55 -13.29
C PRO A 197 0.41 -3.70 -13.56
N LEU A 198 -0.16 -3.80 -14.77
CA LEU A 198 -1.38 -3.08 -15.13
C LEU A 198 -2.60 -3.47 -14.30
N ALA A 199 -2.68 -4.74 -13.86
CA ALA A 199 -3.73 -5.20 -12.97
C ALA A 199 -3.57 -4.60 -11.56
N VAL A 200 -2.33 -4.42 -11.10
CA VAL A 200 -2.02 -3.74 -9.83
C VAL A 200 -2.47 -2.28 -9.89
N LEU A 201 -2.18 -1.57 -10.98
CA LEU A 201 -2.67 -0.20 -11.19
C LEU A 201 -4.20 -0.13 -11.16
N LYS A 202 -4.89 -1.04 -11.87
CA LYS A 202 -6.37 -1.14 -11.83
C LYS A 202 -6.90 -1.35 -10.41
N ALA A 203 -6.24 -2.16 -9.59
CA ALA A 203 -6.65 -2.38 -8.20
C ALA A 203 -6.54 -1.10 -7.36
N PHE A 204 -5.49 -0.29 -7.56
CA PHE A 204 -5.40 1.02 -6.93
C PHE A 204 -6.51 1.97 -7.41
N TRP A 205 -6.81 2.00 -8.69
CA TRP A 205 -7.93 2.81 -9.20
C TRP A 205 -9.29 2.33 -8.70
N LYS A 206 -9.48 1.02 -8.49
CA LYS A 206 -10.67 0.48 -7.83
C LYS A 206 -10.84 1.07 -6.43
N ILE A 207 -9.76 1.11 -5.63
CA ILE A 207 -9.77 1.72 -4.29
C ILE A 207 -10.14 3.21 -4.41
N ALA A 208 -9.52 3.94 -5.34
CA ALA A 208 -9.80 5.37 -5.54
C ALA A 208 -11.28 5.63 -5.89
N LEU A 209 -11.86 4.85 -6.81
CA LEU A 209 -13.28 4.96 -7.17
C LEU A 209 -14.21 4.59 -6.02
N THR A 210 -13.81 3.67 -5.13
CA THR A 210 -14.57 3.38 -3.91
C THR A 210 -14.59 4.55 -2.95
N LEU A 211 -13.48 5.31 -2.84
CA LEU A 211 -13.38 6.49 -1.97
C LEU A 211 -13.98 7.76 -2.58
N MET A 212 -14.09 7.82 -3.91
CA MET A 212 -14.48 9.03 -4.63
C MET A 212 -15.83 9.61 -4.14
N PRO A 213 -15.94 10.93 -3.89
CA PRO A 213 -17.23 11.57 -3.71
C PRO A 213 -18.19 11.31 -4.88
N GLU A 214 -19.49 11.23 -4.60
CA GLU A 214 -20.48 10.80 -5.60
C GLU A 214 -20.59 11.79 -6.77
N ASP A 215 -20.51 13.08 -6.47
CA ASP A 215 -20.50 14.20 -7.43
C ASP A 215 -19.25 14.23 -8.32
N GLU A 216 -18.14 13.66 -7.84
CA GLU A 216 -16.87 13.61 -8.58
C GLU A 216 -16.75 12.39 -9.50
N LEU A 217 -17.48 11.30 -9.23
CA LEU A 217 -17.41 10.06 -10.00
C LEU A 217 -17.67 10.24 -11.51
N VAL A 218 -18.47 11.24 -11.89
CA VAL A 218 -18.79 11.55 -13.29
C VAL A 218 -17.54 11.79 -14.14
N TYR A 219 -16.47 12.34 -13.54
CA TYR A 219 -15.22 12.65 -14.24
C TYR A 219 -14.31 11.43 -14.43
N PHE A 220 -14.65 10.27 -13.86
CA PHE A 220 -13.84 9.05 -13.87
C PHE A 220 -14.52 7.87 -14.59
N SER A 221 -15.49 8.15 -15.46
CA SER A 221 -16.24 7.11 -16.18
C SER A 221 -15.33 6.19 -17.03
N ASP A 222 -14.26 6.73 -17.62
CA ASP A 222 -13.29 5.94 -18.40
C ASP A 222 -12.47 5.01 -17.50
N VAL A 223 -11.98 5.51 -16.36
CA VAL A 223 -11.29 4.70 -15.35
C VAL A 223 -12.19 3.59 -14.85
N ARG A 224 -13.45 3.91 -14.53
CA ARG A 224 -14.46 2.95 -14.07
C ARG A 224 -14.73 1.84 -15.08
N LYS A 225 -14.89 2.18 -16.36
CA LYS A 225 -15.04 1.19 -17.44
C LYS A 225 -13.80 0.31 -17.53
N TRP A 226 -12.62 0.90 -17.44
CA TRP A 226 -11.35 0.21 -17.66
C TRP A 226 -10.99 -0.74 -16.52
N VAL A 227 -11.24 -0.38 -15.25
CA VAL A 227 -10.98 -1.29 -14.11
C VAL A 227 -11.79 -2.58 -14.18
N ARG A 228 -12.95 -2.56 -14.83
CA ARG A 228 -13.82 -3.74 -15.03
C ARG A 228 -13.42 -4.62 -16.22
N GLN A 229 -12.55 -4.16 -17.10
CA GLN A 229 -12.11 -4.97 -18.23
C GLN A 229 -11.20 -6.11 -17.76
N LYS A 230 -11.64 -7.36 -18.01
CA LYS A 230 -10.90 -8.59 -17.72
C LYS A 230 -9.58 -8.66 -18.48
N GLN A 231 -9.57 -8.21 -19.75
CA GLN A 231 -8.34 -8.07 -20.50
C GLN A 231 -7.58 -6.82 -20.06
N HIS A 232 -6.29 -6.98 -19.80
CA HIS A 232 -5.40 -5.89 -19.46
C HIS A 232 -4.82 -5.28 -20.74
N THR A 233 -5.39 -4.14 -21.15
CA THR A 233 -4.92 -3.37 -22.32
C THR A 233 -4.29 -2.07 -21.85
N ALA A 234 -3.03 -1.85 -22.20
CA ALA A 234 -2.31 -0.63 -21.84
C ALA A 234 -2.96 0.60 -22.51
N ILE A 235 -3.00 1.71 -21.78
CA ILE A 235 -3.61 2.97 -22.22
C ILE A 235 -2.59 4.12 -22.27
N GLY A 236 -1.30 3.76 -22.32
CA GLY A 236 -0.18 4.69 -22.20
C GLY A 236 0.69 4.37 -21.00
N LYS A 237 1.80 5.08 -20.88
CA LYS A 237 2.71 4.97 -19.74
C LYS A 237 2.05 5.62 -18.53
N ILE A 238 1.97 4.87 -17.44
CA ILE A 238 1.44 5.36 -16.17
C ILE A 238 2.41 4.93 -15.09
N THR A 239 3.00 5.93 -14.45
CA THR A 239 3.93 5.74 -13.36
C THR A 239 3.28 6.12 -12.04
N ILE A 240 3.77 5.49 -10.97
CA ILE A 240 3.38 5.78 -9.61
C ILE A 240 4.60 6.21 -8.81
N ASN A 241 4.38 7.05 -7.82
CA ASN A 241 5.42 7.49 -6.89
C ASN A 241 5.40 6.57 -5.67
N GLN A 242 6.58 6.13 -5.25
CA GLN A 242 6.76 5.30 -4.07
C GLN A 242 7.74 5.96 -3.10
N VAL A 243 7.40 5.91 -1.82
CA VAL A 243 8.28 6.30 -0.72
C VAL A 243 8.42 5.12 0.21
N PHE A 244 9.64 4.64 0.41
CA PHE A 244 9.98 3.60 1.37
C PHE A 244 10.61 4.23 2.60
N GLN A 245 9.96 4.11 3.76
CA GLN A 245 10.50 4.55 5.05
C GLN A 245 11.19 3.37 5.74
N PRO A 246 12.52 3.41 5.97
CA PRO A 246 13.22 2.37 6.70
C PRO A 246 12.78 2.23 8.17
N GLY A 247 13.01 1.06 8.75
CA GLY A 247 12.80 0.79 10.18
C GLY A 247 11.59 -0.10 10.52
N PRO A 248 11.39 -0.42 11.81
CA PRO A 248 10.34 -1.32 12.27
C PRO A 248 8.96 -0.63 12.32
N MET A 249 8.28 -0.57 11.18
CA MET A 249 6.98 0.11 11.07
C MET A 249 5.85 -0.63 11.83
N PRO A 250 4.82 0.09 12.30
CA PRO A 250 3.58 -0.54 12.77
C PRO A 250 2.99 -1.43 11.68
N HIS A 251 2.62 -2.66 12.04
CA HIS A 251 2.20 -3.70 11.10
C HIS A 251 0.69 -3.70 10.81
N ASP A 252 -0.04 -2.80 11.45
CA ASP A 252 -1.50 -2.70 11.45
C ASP A 252 -2.02 -1.28 11.26
N LEU A 253 -1.13 -0.33 10.95
CA LEU A 253 -1.47 1.05 10.61
C LEU A 253 -1.53 1.20 9.09
N ILE A 254 -2.63 1.75 8.59
CA ILE A 254 -2.78 2.12 7.18
C ILE A 254 -3.17 3.60 7.10
N GLY A 255 -2.43 4.36 6.30
CA GLY A 255 -2.82 5.72 5.90
C GLY A 255 -3.45 5.67 4.51
N LEU A 256 -4.59 6.30 4.33
CA LEU A 256 -5.33 6.29 3.07
C LEU A 256 -5.89 7.69 2.80
N SER A 257 -5.47 8.31 1.69
CA SER A 257 -5.95 9.63 1.29
C SER A 257 -6.38 9.63 -0.17
N LEU A 258 -7.50 10.27 -0.46
CA LEU A 258 -7.90 10.63 -1.82
C LEU A 258 -7.78 12.15 -1.96
N LEU A 259 -6.96 12.57 -2.92
CA LEU A 259 -6.67 13.98 -3.17
C LEU A 259 -7.35 14.43 -4.46
N LEU A 260 -7.96 15.61 -4.46
CA LEU A 260 -8.49 16.28 -5.64
C LEU A 260 -7.83 17.66 -5.82
N ARG A 261 -7.49 18.00 -7.06
CA ARG A 261 -6.85 19.28 -7.39
C ARG A 261 -7.83 20.43 -7.16
N LYS A 262 -7.42 21.42 -6.38
CA LYS A 262 -8.22 22.62 -6.03
C LYS A 262 -8.49 23.52 -7.22
N SER A 263 -7.49 23.66 -8.08
CA SER A 263 -7.50 24.63 -9.17
C SER A 263 -7.82 23.99 -10.52
N ASP A 264 -8.14 24.83 -11.50
CA ASP A 264 -8.28 24.41 -12.90
C ASP A 264 -6.92 24.24 -13.62
N ASP A 265 -5.79 24.29 -12.89
CA ASP A 265 -4.47 24.11 -13.48
C ASP A 265 -4.27 22.68 -13.96
N LYS A 266 -4.53 22.47 -15.25
CA LYS A 266 -4.37 21.17 -15.91
C LYS A 266 -2.93 20.69 -15.97
N ASN A 267 -1.93 21.47 -15.52
CA ASN A 267 -0.54 21.02 -15.42
C ASN A 267 -0.24 20.16 -14.20
N LEU A 268 -1.20 19.98 -13.31
CA LEU A 268 -1.13 19.05 -12.18
C LEU A 268 -2.16 17.94 -12.39
N PRO A 269 -1.95 16.69 -11.95
CA PRO A 269 -2.97 15.65 -12.06
C PRO A 269 -4.23 16.01 -11.28
N TYR A 270 -5.40 15.68 -11.81
CA TYR A 270 -6.67 15.99 -11.17
C TYR A 270 -6.85 15.27 -9.84
N SER A 271 -6.41 14.01 -9.75
CA SER A 271 -6.60 13.21 -8.53
C SER A 271 -5.43 12.27 -8.25
N PHE A 272 -5.22 12.02 -6.95
CA PHE A 272 -4.34 10.96 -6.45
C PHE A 272 -5.03 10.10 -5.42
N LEU A 273 -4.72 8.81 -5.46
CA LEU A 273 -4.84 7.93 -4.31
C LEU A 273 -3.46 7.83 -3.63
N VAL A 274 -3.41 8.03 -2.32
CA VAL A 274 -2.20 7.80 -1.52
C VAL A 274 -2.48 6.72 -0.48
N VAL A 275 -1.75 5.60 -0.56
CA VAL A 275 -1.87 4.47 0.36
C VAL A 275 -0.53 4.23 1.07
N ARG A 276 -0.52 4.31 2.40
CA ARG A 276 0.58 3.91 3.26
C ARG A 276 0.24 2.61 3.96
N PHE A 277 1.11 1.61 3.87
CA PHE A 277 1.02 0.36 4.62
C PHE A 277 2.43 -0.20 4.87
N GLY A 278 2.72 -0.60 6.12
CA GLY A 278 4.07 -0.99 6.53
C GLY A 278 5.09 0.11 6.20
N ASN A 279 6.17 -0.25 5.52
CA ASN A 279 7.24 0.67 5.12
C ASN A 279 6.96 1.44 3.82
N LEU A 280 5.87 1.14 3.12
CA LEU A 280 5.61 1.69 1.79
C LEU A 280 4.50 2.74 1.83
N THR A 281 4.75 3.89 1.22
CA THR A 281 3.72 4.84 0.77
C THR A 281 3.70 4.84 -0.75
N VAL A 282 2.53 4.63 -1.33
CA VAL A 282 2.30 4.64 -2.78
C VAL A 282 1.35 5.78 -3.11
N GLN A 283 1.78 6.67 -3.99
CA GLN A 283 0.97 7.72 -4.59
C GLN A 283 0.66 7.33 -6.05
N VAL A 284 -0.62 7.19 -6.36
CA VAL A 284 -1.12 6.72 -7.65
C VAL A 284 -1.96 7.83 -8.29
N PRO A 285 -1.60 8.34 -9.49
CA PRO A 285 -2.47 9.26 -10.22
C PRO A 285 -3.73 8.52 -10.66
N VAL A 286 -4.87 9.17 -10.53
CA VAL A 286 -6.17 8.68 -11.00
C VAL A 286 -6.61 9.63 -12.10
N PRO A 287 -6.44 9.27 -13.39
CA PRO A 287 -6.61 10.21 -14.48
C PRO A 287 -8.09 10.46 -14.77
N SER A 288 -8.40 11.68 -15.19
CA SER A 288 -9.67 12.06 -15.78
C SER A 288 -9.45 12.66 -17.15
N THR A 289 -9.99 12.02 -18.19
CA THR A 289 -9.93 12.52 -19.58
C THR A 289 -10.59 13.89 -19.76
N GLN A 290 -11.46 14.29 -18.83
CA GLN A 290 -12.15 15.58 -18.84
C GLN A 290 -11.38 16.68 -18.10
N LYS A 291 -10.67 16.33 -17.02
CA LYS A 291 -10.04 17.28 -16.09
C LYS A 291 -8.51 17.38 -16.26
N ASP A 292 -7.88 16.39 -16.87
CA ASP A 292 -6.44 16.34 -17.10
C ASP A 292 -6.06 16.74 -18.53
N ARG A 293 -4.85 17.29 -18.68
CA ARG A 293 -4.17 17.33 -19.97
C ARG A 293 -3.49 15.99 -20.26
N SER A 294 -3.15 15.75 -21.51
CA SER A 294 -2.27 14.65 -21.88
C SER A 294 -0.80 14.93 -21.52
N GLY A 295 -0.02 13.86 -21.34
CA GLY A 295 1.42 13.92 -21.10
C GLY A 295 1.80 13.70 -19.64
N ASP A 296 3.09 13.85 -19.37
CA ASP A 296 3.66 13.60 -18.04
C ASP A 296 3.46 14.81 -17.10
N PHE A 297 3.53 14.52 -15.81
CA PHE A 297 3.41 15.48 -14.71
C PHE A 297 4.65 15.40 -13.85
N GLU A 298 5.30 16.54 -13.60
CA GLU A 298 6.40 16.65 -12.66
C GLU A 298 5.85 17.20 -11.34
N ILE A 299 5.84 16.35 -10.31
CA ILE A 299 5.30 16.67 -8.99
C ILE A 299 6.23 16.13 -7.91
N PRO A 300 6.31 16.79 -6.74
CA PRO A 300 7.03 16.23 -5.61
C PRO A 300 6.34 14.95 -5.13
N PHE A 301 7.10 14.05 -4.51
CA PHE A 301 6.54 12.83 -3.91
C PHE A 301 5.64 13.20 -2.73
N TYR A 302 4.42 12.67 -2.66
CA TYR A 302 3.59 12.84 -1.47
C TYR A 302 4.28 12.23 -0.25
N ARG A 303 4.28 12.97 0.87
CA ARG A 303 4.90 12.55 2.13
C ARG A 303 3.87 12.63 3.24
N TYR A 304 3.48 11.48 3.78
CA TYR A 304 2.96 11.46 5.14
C TYR A 304 4.11 11.72 6.13
N PRO A 305 3.83 12.23 7.34
CA PRO A 305 4.82 12.35 8.40
C PRO A 305 5.55 11.03 8.64
N ASP A 306 6.86 11.10 8.83
CA ASP A 306 7.68 9.92 9.14
C ASP A 306 7.27 9.38 10.52
N LEU A 307 7.02 8.07 10.62
CA LEU A 307 6.61 7.43 11.88
C LEU A 307 7.79 7.06 12.80
N LEU A 308 8.98 7.01 12.23
CA LEU A 308 10.24 6.64 12.88
C LEU A 308 11.28 7.71 12.57
N ASP A 309 12.19 7.93 13.52
CA ASP A 309 13.27 8.92 13.39
C ASP A 309 14.24 8.55 12.24
N PRO A 310 14.33 9.38 11.18
CA PRO A 310 15.24 9.14 10.06
C PRO A 310 16.72 9.17 10.47
N THR A 311 17.08 9.84 11.56
CA THR A 311 18.47 9.88 12.06
C THR A 311 18.91 8.53 12.63
N VAL A 312 17.95 7.70 13.06
CA VAL A 312 18.19 6.37 13.62
C VAL A 312 18.09 5.29 12.55
N TYR A 313 17.06 5.34 11.71
CA TYR A 313 16.74 4.26 10.77
C TYR A 313 17.14 4.56 9.31
N GLY A 314 17.54 5.79 9.02
CA GLY A 314 17.88 6.28 7.69
C GLY A 314 16.73 7.02 7.01
N GLU A 315 17.11 7.86 6.04
CA GLU A 315 16.18 8.66 5.24
C GLU A 315 15.26 7.81 4.37
N SER A 316 14.04 8.32 4.17
CA SER A 316 13.07 7.72 3.25
C SER A 316 13.57 7.74 1.80
N LYS A 317 13.43 6.60 1.11
CA LYS A 317 13.84 6.42 -0.30
C LYS A 317 12.66 6.65 -1.22
N CYS A 318 12.82 7.53 -2.21
CA CYS A 318 11.80 7.83 -3.21
C CYS A 318 12.12 7.15 -4.54
N SER A 319 11.14 6.54 -5.19
CA SER A 319 11.31 5.89 -6.50
C SER A 319 10.03 5.96 -7.33
N VAL A 320 10.19 6.03 -8.65
CA VAL A 320 9.09 5.96 -9.62
C VAL A 320 8.97 4.53 -10.13
N LEU A 321 7.76 3.99 -10.15
CA LEU A 321 7.48 2.65 -10.69
C LEU A 321 6.52 2.73 -11.88
N ASP A 322 6.84 2.03 -12.97
CA ASP A 322 5.97 1.89 -14.13
C ASP A 322 5.05 0.68 -13.97
N LEU A 323 3.74 0.93 -13.89
CA LEU A 323 2.72 -0.12 -13.80
C LEU A 323 1.90 -0.26 -15.10
N SER A 324 2.36 0.31 -16.22
CA SER A 324 1.61 0.29 -17.49
C SER A 324 1.68 -1.03 -18.26
N SER A 325 2.59 -1.93 -17.89
CA SER A 325 2.81 -3.19 -18.60
C SER A 325 1.66 -4.19 -18.40
N PRO A 326 1.03 -4.70 -19.49
CA PRO A 326 0.02 -5.76 -19.41
C PRO A 326 0.65 -7.17 -19.31
N ASN A 327 1.97 -7.28 -19.38
CA ASN A 327 2.68 -8.55 -19.37
C ASN A 327 2.90 -9.06 -17.95
N ILE A 328 3.09 -10.37 -17.84
CA ILE A 328 3.44 -11.02 -16.58
C ILE A 328 4.82 -10.53 -16.13
N HIS A 329 4.93 -10.18 -14.86
CA HIS A 329 6.15 -9.86 -14.16
C HIS A 329 6.35 -10.84 -13.00
N ASP A 330 7.54 -11.44 -12.95
CA ASP A 330 7.94 -12.45 -11.97
C ASP A 330 9.38 -12.26 -11.47
N SER A 331 10.02 -11.13 -11.81
CA SER A 331 11.38 -10.84 -11.37
C SER A 331 11.44 -10.67 -9.85
N PRO A 332 12.45 -11.26 -9.17
CA PRO A 332 12.62 -11.14 -7.72
C PRO A 332 12.75 -9.69 -7.28
N ILE A 333 12.31 -9.39 -6.05
CA ILE A 333 12.62 -8.12 -5.40
C ILE A 333 13.94 -8.23 -4.64
N GLU A 334 14.74 -7.16 -4.66
CA GLU A 334 15.96 -7.05 -3.89
C GLU A 334 15.77 -6.08 -2.73
N ILE A 335 16.08 -6.53 -1.51
CA ILE A 335 15.97 -5.73 -0.30
C ILE A 335 17.25 -5.87 0.50
N THR A 336 17.88 -4.74 0.83
CA THR A 336 19.05 -4.72 1.72
C THR A 336 18.60 -4.29 3.10
N MET A 337 18.90 -5.12 4.10
CA MET A 337 18.61 -4.86 5.50
C MET A 337 19.91 -4.61 6.25
N HIS A 338 19.93 -3.59 7.11
CA HIS A 338 21.04 -3.33 8.02
C HIS A 338 20.71 -3.91 9.39
N GLY A 339 21.67 -4.57 10.04
CA GLY A 339 21.45 -5.12 11.37
C GLY A 339 22.67 -5.76 12.00
N GLU A 340 22.65 -5.90 13.32
CA GLU A 340 23.67 -6.68 14.03
C GLU A 340 23.53 -8.16 13.70
N LEU A 341 24.58 -8.72 13.13
CA LEU A 341 24.69 -10.15 12.89
C LEU A 341 25.15 -10.82 14.19
N LYS A 342 24.25 -11.56 14.84
CA LYS A 342 24.59 -12.41 15.99
C LYS A 342 24.69 -13.85 15.53
N ALA A 343 25.92 -14.36 15.45
CA ALA A 343 26.16 -15.77 15.24
C ALA A 343 25.64 -16.56 16.45
N THR A 344 24.54 -17.31 16.28
CA THR A 344 24.11 -18.28 17.27
C THR A 344 24.68 -19.64 16.91
N THR A 345 25.70 -20.10 17.64
CA THR A 345 26.07 -21.52 17.65
C THR A 345 24.90 -22.29 18.24
N ARG A 346 24.23 -23.13 17.44
CA ARG A 346 23.33 -24.12 18.02
C ARG A 346 24.19 -25.19 18.70
N PRO A 347 23.85 -25.60 19.95
CA PRO A 347 24.42 -26.80 20.55
C PRO A 347 24.02 -28.05 19.76
#